data_AF-A0A498A1M9-F1
#
_entry.id   AF-A0A498A1M9-F1
#
_cell.length_a   1.000
_cell.length_b   1.000
_cell.length_c   1.000
_cell.angle_alpha   90.00
_cell.angle_beta   90.00
_cell.angle_gamma   90.00
#
_symmetry.space_group_name_H-M   'P 1'
#
loop_
_entity.id
_entity.type
_entity.pdbx_description
1 polymer ?
#
loop_
_entity_poly.entity_id
_entity_poly.type
_entity_poly.pdbx_seq_one_letter_code
_entity_poly.pdbx_strand_id
1 'polypeptide(L)'
;MAYATIEQLTEKLGRTPVNAQQLLDRASRDVDRALLCAVYDPEDQDVVTALREATLEQIAAGFDHGDVTGSGTRRRGGFSIGRITVQAASADDTPAKIGGLWEQAWTILQAAGLTGHGPQSR
;
A
#
# COMPACT_ATOMS: atom_id res chain seq x y z
N MET A 1 1.25 -12.12 -9.59
CA MET A 1 0.85 -12.99 -8.47
C MET A 1 1.09 -12.21 -7.20
N ALA A 2 0.28 -12.40 -6.15
CA ALA A 2 0.50 -11.68 -4.90
C ALA A 2 1.72 -12.22 -4.14
N TYR A 3 2.51 -11.33 -3.55
CA TYR A 3 3.70 -11.69 -2.74
C TYR A 3 3.36 -12.24 -1.34
N ALA A 4 2.11 -12.05 -0.89
CA ALA A 4 1.63 -12.51 0.41
C ALA A 4 0.34 -13.34 0.26
N THR A 5 0.10 -14.24 1.22
CA THR A 5 -1.11 -15.09 1.26
C THR A 5 -2.22 -14.46 2.10
N ILE A 6 -3.46 -14.94 1.90
CA ILE A 6 -4.63 -14.51 2.70
C ILE A 6 -4.44 -14.85 4.18
N GLU A 7 -3.79 -15.97 4.49
CA GLU A 7 -3.51 -16.40 5.86
C GLU A 7 -2.58 -15.41 6.58
N GLN A 8 -1.49 -15.00 5.91
CA GLN A 8 -0.55 -14.00 6.43
C GLN A 8 -1.22 -12.63 6.61
N LEU A 9 -2.12 -12.25 5.69
CA LEU A 9 -2.93 -11.04 5.83
C LEU A 9 -3.87 -11.12 7.03
N THR A 10 -4.50 -12.28 7.24
CA THR A 10 -5.42 -12.50 8.35
C THR A 10 -4.70 -12.45 9.69
N GLU A 11 -3.49 -13.03 9.76
CA GLU A 11 -2.62 -12.97 10.93
C GLU A 11 -2.22 -11.53 11.27
N LYS A 12 -1.82 -10.73 10.27
CA LYS A 12 -1.43 -9.33 10.48
C LYS A 12 -2.60 -8.42 10.87
N LEU A 13 -3.75 -8.57 10.21
CA LEU A 13 -4.89 -7.68 10.41
C LEU A 13 -5.82 -8.12 11.55
N GLY A 14 -5.64 -9.34 12.07
CA GLY A 14 -6.53 -9.99 13.04
C GLY A 14 -7.93 -10.28 12.50
N ARG A 15 -8.18 -10.08 11.20
CA ARG A 15 -9.46 -10.29 10.52
C ARG A 15 -9.24 -10.59 9.04
N THR A 16 -10.14 -11.36 8.43
CA THR A 16 -10.10 -11.64 6.99
C THR A 16 -11.04 -10.67 6.26
N PRO A 17 -10.52 -9.68 5.50
CA PRO A 17 -11.36 -8.81 4.68
C PRO A 17 -12.01 -9.59 3.53
N VAL A 18 -13.26 -9.27 3.20
CA VAL A 18 -14.04 -9.95 2.13
C VAL A 18 -13.36 -9.83 0.75
N ASN A 19 -12.65 -8.72 0.54
CA ASN A 19 -11.88 -8.43 -0.67
C ASN A 19 -10.37 -8.70 -0.52
N ALA A 20 -9.95 -9.60 0.40
CA ALA A 20 -8.54 -9.91 0.68
C ALA A 20 -7.71 -10.16 -0.59
N GLN A 21 -8.18 -11.02 -1.49
CA GLN A 21 -7.44 -11.34 -2.72
C GLN A 21 -7.24 -10.11 -3.62
N GLN A 22 -8.26 -9.27 -3.76
CA GLN A 22 -8.18 -8.06 -4.57
C GLN A 22 -7.24 -7.03 -3.95
N LEU A 23 -7.22 -6.93 -2.62
CA LEU A 23 -6.29 -6.06 -1.90
C LEU A 23 -4.84 -6.54 -2.08
N LEU A 24 -4.61 -7.84 -1.96
CA LEU A 24 -3.29 -8.46 -2.18
C LEU A 24 -2.78 -8.25 -3.60
N ASP A 25 -3.61 -8.50 -4.61
CA ASP A 25 -3.24 -8.27 -6.01
C ASP A 25 -2.93 -6.79 -6.28
N ARG A 26 -3.67 -5.88 -5.65
CA ARG A 26 -3.47 -4.44 -5.84
C ARG A 26 -2.21 -3.93 -5.15
N ALA A 27 -2.00 -4.32 -3.90
CA ALA A 27 -0.79 -3.99 -3.16
C ALA A 27 0.46 -4.53 -3.86
N SER A 28 0.37 -5.73 -4.43
CA SER A 28 1.48 -6.31 -5.19
C SER A 28 1.79 -5.51 -6.45
N ARG A 29 0.78 -5.02 -7.18
CA ARG A 29 1.01 -4.12 -8.33
C ARG A 29 1.63 -2.78 -7.94
N ASP A 30 1.26 -2.23 -6.77
CA ASP A 30 1.86 -1.00 -6.27
C ASP A 30 3.34 -1.22 -5.92
N VAL A 31 3.67 -2.36 -5.31
CA VAL A 31 5.05 -2.77 -5.03
C VAL A 31 5.83 -3.00 -6.33
N ASP A 32 5.28 -3.75 -7.30
CA ASP A 32 5.90 -3.95 -8.63
C ASP A 32 6.21 -2.61 -9.31
N ARG A 33 5.29 -1.65 -9.21
CA ARG A 33 5.46 -0.32 -9.79
C ARG A 33 6.58 0.47 -9.12
N ALA A 34 6.75 0.33 -7.82
CA ALA A 34 7.86 0.95 -7.09
C ALA A 34 9.22 0.30 -7.44
N LEU A 35 9.20 -0.98 -7.81
CA LEU A 35 10.38 -1.78 -8.14
C LEU A 35 10.76 -1.74 -9.62
N LEU A 36 10.02 -1.02 -10.48
CA LEU A 36 10.28 -0.94 -11.93
C LEU A 36 11.73 -0.57 -12.30
N CYS A 37 12.45 0.15 -11.43
CA CYS A 37 13.84 0.55 -11.64
C CYS A 37 14.83 -0.15 -10.71
N ALA A 38 14.37 -1.07 -9.86
CA ALA A 38 15.21 -1.78 -8.90
C ALA A 38 15.83 -3.02 -9.56
N VAL A 39 17.11 -3.27 -9.29
CA VAL A 39 17.78 -4.51 -9.67
C VAL A 39 17.98 -5.33 -8.42
N TYR A 40 17.38 -6.50 -8.37
CA TYR A 40 17.46 -7.43 -7.26
C TYR A 40 17.38 -8.87 -7.75
N ASP A 41 17.90 -9.80 -6.95
CA ASP A 41 17.73 -11.22 -7.19
C ASP A 41 16.34 -11.65 -6.67
N PRO A 42 15.42 -12.11 -7.54
CA PRO A 42 14.09 -12.55 -7.10
C PRO A 42 14.12 -13.87 -6.30
N GLU A 43 15.23 -14.60 -6.30
CA GLU A 43 15.40 -15.84 -5.51
C GLU A 43 16.01 -15.58 -4.13
N ASP A 44 16.47 -14.35 -3.85
CA ASP A 44 17.00 -13.96 -2.55
C ASP A 44 15.88 -13.96 -1.50
N GLN A 45 16.08 -14.75 -0.43
CA GLN A 45 15.12 -14.90 0.66
C GLN A 45 14.89 -13.60 1.43
N ASP A 46 15.89 -12.73 1.52
CA ASP A 46 15.76 -11.44 2.20
C ASP A 46 14.86 -10.50 1.38
N VAL A 47 15.00 -10.54 0.05
CA VAL A 47 14.17 -9.77 -0.87
C VAL A 47 12.72 -10.29 -0.86
N VAL A 48 12.51 -11.60 -0.96
CA VAL A 48 11.16 -12.19 -0.91
C VAL A 48 10.46 -11.84 0.41
N THR A 49 11.20 -11.87 1.52
CA THR A 49 10.67 -11.49 2.84
C THR A 49 10.28 -10.01 2.87
N ALA A 50 11.14 -9.12 2.36
CA ALA A 50 10.87 -7.69 2.29
C ALA A 50 9.65 -7.36 1.42
N LEU A 51 9.50 -8.02 0.26
CA LEU A 51 8.34 -7.85 -0.63
C LEU A 51 7.04 -8.29 0.04
N ARG A 52 7.08 -9.42 0.76
CA ARG A 52 5.94 -9.92 1.52
C ARG A 52 5.55 -8.94 2.63
N GLU A 53 6.51 -8.44 3.40
CA GLU A 53 6.23 -7.49 4.48
C GLU A 53 5.73 -6.15 3.95
N ALA A 54 6.33 -5.63 2.87
CA ALA A 54 5.89 -4.39 2.23
C ALA A 54 4.45 -4.50 1.69
N THR A 55 4.06 -5.63 1.09
CA THR A 55 2.67 -5.83 0.64
C THR A 55 1.66 -5.90 1.78
N LEU A 56 2.03 -6.52 2.90
CA LEU A 56 1.16 -6.59 4.09
C LEU A 56 1.01 -5.22 4.75
N GLU A 57 2.10 -4.48 4.93
CA GLU A 57 2.07 -3.12 5.50
C GLU A 57 1.32 -2.14 4.58
N GLN A 58 1.44 -2.29 3.26
CA GLN A 58 0.67 -1.48 2.30
C GLN A 58 -0.85 -1.65 2.51
N ILE A 59 -1.31 -2.85 2.86
CA ILE A 59 -2.72 -3.12 3.14
C ILE A 59 -3.10 -2.61 4.53
N ALA A 60 -2.27 -2.87 5.55
CA ALA A 60 -2.51 -2.41 6.93
C ALA A 60 -2.62 -0.87 7.01
N ALA A 61 -1.64 -0.15 6.44
CA ALA A 61 -1.68 1.30 6.36
C ALA A 61 -2.88 1.81 5.55
N GLY A 62 -3.29 1.09 4.51
CA GLY A 62 -4.53 1.37 3.77
C GLY A 62 -5.76 1.33 4.68
N PHE A 63 -5.88 0.33 5.55
CA PHE A 63 -6.96 0.22 6.52
C PHE A 63 -6.93 1.34 7.56
N ASP A 64 -5.76 1.67 8.10
CA ASP A 64 -5.59 2.77 9.07
C ASP A 64 -6.01 4.12 8.48
N HIS A 65 -5.74 4.34 7.20
CA HIS A 65 -6.14 5.55 6.49
C HIS A 65 -7.58 5.51 5.93
N GLY A 66 -8.34 4.44 6.17
CA GLY A 66 -9.74 4.29 5.75
C GLY A 66 -9.93 3.89 4.29
N ASP A 67 -8.87 3.46 3.61
CA ASP A 67 -8.90 2.90 2.26
C ASP A 67 -9.11 1.38 2.30
N VAL A 68 -10.37 1.00 2.49
CA VAL A 68 -10.83 -0.41 2.45
C VAL A 68 -10.79 -1.03 1.05
N THR A 69 -10.39 -0.27 0.02
CA THR A 69 -10.39 -0.70 -1.40
C THR A 69 -8.99 -0.85 -1.99
N GLY A 70 -7.96 -0.43 -1.25
CA GLY A 70 -6.58 -0.33 -1.74
C GLY A 70 -6.40 0.68 -2.88
N SER A 71 -7.36 1.59 -3.12
CA SER A 71 -7.31 2.55 -4.24
C SER A 71 -6.53 3.82 -3.95
N GLY A 72 -6.03 3.98 -2.72
CA GLY A 72 -5.50 5.23 -2.17
C GLY A 72 -6.55 6.33 -2.00
N THR A 73 -7.82 6.10 -2.36
CA THR A 73 -8.86 7.12 -2.37
C THR A 73 -9.86 6.84 -1.27
N ARG A 74 -9.94 7.73 -0.27
CA ARG A 74 -11.07 7.76 0.66
C ARG A 74 -12.34 8.01 -0.16
N ARG A 75 -13.41 7.23 0.07
CA ARG A 75 -14.73 7.54 -0.50
C ARG A 75 -15.10 8.96 -0.04
N ARG A 76 -15.09 9.94 -0.95
CA ARG A 76 -15.65 11.27 -0.69
C ARG A 76 -17.16 11.10 -0.53
N GLY A 77 -17.60 10.94 0.71
CA GLY A 77 -19.01 10.97 1.06
C GLY A 77 -19.50 12.40 0.99
N GLY A 78 -20.13 12.77 -0.13
CA GLY A 78 -21.01 13.93 -0.21
C GLY A 78 -22.41 13.41 -0.48
N PHE A 79 -23.39 13.84 0.30
CA PHE A 79 -24.78 13.53 0.03
C PHE A 79 -25.58 14.82 -0.05
N SER A 80 -26.58 14.82 -0.93
CA SER A 80 -27.46 15.94 -1.16
C SER A 80 -28.87 15.52 -0.76
N ILE A 81 -29.50 16.29 0.15
CA ILE A 81 -30.91 16.13 0.48
C ILE A 81 -31.60 17.45 0.11
N GLY A 82 -32.33 17.43 -1.00
CA GLY A 82 -32.95 18.65 -1.55
C GLY A 82 -31.91 19.71 -1.93
N ARG A 83 -32.05 20.93 -1.41
CA ARG A 83 -31.12 22.05 -1.67
C ARG A 83 -29.88 22.08 -0.78
N ILE A 84 -29.78 21.18 0.21
CA ILE A 84 -28.65 21.16 1.14
C ILE A 84 -27.64 20.13 0.65
N THR A 85 -26.46 20.62 0.28
CA THR A 85 -25.31 19.79 -0.09
C THR A 85 -24.37 19.77 1.10
N VAL A 86 -24.10 18.57 1.64
CA VAL A 86 -23.07 18.38 2.66
C VAL A 86 -21.92 17.65 2.00
N GLN A 87 -20.80 18.34 1.81
CA GLN A 87 -19.54 17.74 1.40
C GLN A 87 -18.70 17.47 2.65
N ALA A 88 -18.17 16.25 2.77
CA ALA A 88 -17.13 15.98 3.73
C ALA A 88 -15.94 16.92 3.47
N ALA A 89 -15.50 17.62 4.52
CA ALA A 89 -14.34 18.51 4.45
C ALA A 89 -13.16 17.75 3.84
N SER A 90 -12.54 18.32 2.80
CA SER A 90 -11.28 17.83 2.28
C SER A 90 -10.24 18.04 3.37
N ALA A 91 -9.91 16.96 4.10
CA ALA A 91 -8.69 16.94 4.87
C ALA A 91 -7.55 16.96 3.85
N ASP A 92 -6.94 18.14 3.66
CA ASP A 92 -5.74 18.34 2.85
C ASP A 92 -4.53 17.55 3.36
N ASP A 93 -4.66 16.91 4.52
CA ASP A 93 -3.69 15.98 5.08
C ASP A 93 -3.90 14.56 4.50
N THR A 94 -3.85 14.47 3.17
CA THR A 94 -3.80 13.15 2.52
C THR A 94 -2.40 12.61 2.76
N PRO A 95 -2.24 11.48 3.48
CA PRO A 95 -0.92 10.96 3.76
C PRO A 95 -0.22 10.69 2.43
N ALA A 96 0.95 11.30 2.25
CA ALA A 96 1.64 11.31 0.98
C ALA A 96 2.16 9.91 0.68
N LYS A 97 1.63 9.28 -0.36
CA LYS A 97 2.17 8.02 -0.88
C LYS A 97 3.47 8.30 -1.64
N ILE A 98 4.55 7.65 -1.25
CA ILE A 98 5.84 7.72 -1.96
C ILE A 98 5.80 6.71 -3.09
N GLY A 99 5.79 7.16 -4.34
CA GLY A 99 5.73 6.28 -5.51
C GLY A 99 4.45 5.43 -5.62
N GLY A 100 3.39 5.78 -4.88
CA GLY A 100 2.15 4.98 -4.79
C GLY A 100 2.08 4.02 -3.59
N LEU A 101 3.16 3.91 -2.81
CA LEU A 101 3.23 3.14 -1.56
C LEU A 101 3.05 4.02 -0.33
N TRP A 102 2.53 3.46 0.75
CA TRP A 102 2.55 4.09 2.08
C TRP A 102 3.98 4.12 2.64
N GLU A 103 4.26 5.07 3.52
CA GLU A 103 5.60 5.32 4.09
C GLU A 103 6.19 4.10 4.80
N GLN A 104 5.35 3.32 5.47
CA GLN A 104 5.73 2.09 6.18
C GLN A 104 6.24 1.02 5.20
N ALA A 105 5.49 0.79 4.11
CA ALA A 105 5.88 -0.15 3.07
C ALA A 105 7.16 0.32 2.34
N TRP A 106 7.28 1.63 2.10
CA TRP A 106 8.49 2.23 1.53
C TRP A 106 9.73 2.04 2.40
N THR A 107 9.59 2.20 3.72
CA THR A 107 10.69 2.06 4.68
C THR A 107 11.23 0.63 4.70
N ILE A 108 10.37 -0.38 4.59
CA ILE A 108 10.76 -1.80 4.51
C ILE A 108 11.54 -2.08 3.23
N LEU A 109 11.05 -1.58 2.08
CA LEU A 109 11.76 -1.73 0.81
C LEU A 109 13.11 -0.99 0.81
N GLN A 110 13.18 0.17 1.47
CA GLN A 110 14.41 0.93 1.61
C GLN A 110 15.42 0.24 2.55
N ALA A 111 14.94 -0.38 3.64
CA ALA A 111 15.78 -1.18 4.53
C ALA A 111 16.37 -2.41 3.83
N ALA A 112 15.62 -3.01 2.89
CA ALA A 112 16.09 -4.10 2.04
C ALA A 112 16.99 -3.65 0.87
N GLY A 113 17.25 -2.34 0.73
CA GLY A 113 18.08 -1.79 -0.35
C GLY A 113 17.41 -1.81 -1.73
N LEU A 114 16.10 -2.09 -1.80
CA LEU A 114 15.34 -2.21 -3.05
C LEU A 114 14.87 -0.85 -3.58
N THR A 115 14.74 0.15 -2.71
CA THR A 115 14.29 1.50 -3.04
C THR A 115 15.15 2.54 -2.33
N GLY A 116 15.27 3.75 -2.88
CA GLY A 116 16.10 4.82 -2.28
C GLY A 116 17.40 5.12 -3.01
N HIS A 117 17.63 4.55 -4.20
CA HIS A 117 18.59 5.08 -5.16
C HIS A 117 18.07 6.41 -5.77
N GLY A 118 17.93 7.44 -4.93
CA GLY A 118 17.89 8.80 -5.44
C GLY A 118 19.21 9.09 -6.16
N PRO A 119 19.23 9.92 -7.22
CA PRO A 119 20.49 10.31 -7.85
C PRO A 119 21.42 10.85 -6.77
N GLN A 120 22.50 10.12 -6.49
CA GLN A 120 23.59 10.65 -5.68
C GLN A 120 24.21 11.76 -6.53
N SER A 121 23.83 13.01 -6.25
CA SER A 121 24.51 14.17 -6.80
C SER A 121 25.98 14.05 -6.40
N ARG A 122 26.81 13.73 -7.40
CA ARG A 122 28.26 13.68 -7.34
C ARG A 122 28.84 15.05 -7.10
#